data_AF-A0A161ZNH5-F1
#
_entry.id   AF-A0A161ZNH5-F1
#
_cell.length_a   1.000
_cell.length_b   1.000
_cell.length_c   1.000
_cell.angle_alpha   90.00
_cell.angle_beta   90.00
_cell.angle_gamma   90.00
#
_symmetry.space_group_name_H-M   'P 1'
#
loop_
_entity.id
_entity.type
_entity.pdbx_description
1 polymer ?
#
loop_
_entity_poly.entity_id
_entity_poly.type
_entity_poly.pdbx_seq_one_letter_code
_entity_poly.pdbx_strand_id
1 'polypeptide(L)'
;MDADCRFKSFTGSAIFNLLAFAPPAVYSTLSKLWVAKLSSSEVVTTDVYTYIGIIVEVMNDGIPRSAWLIIGDKSSRSLHSRLNLAWTMIIVCAAQGLLMTVIFLATSTKLAAAFVPAEVRHASLAYVRWSSIQGLTSATEAAISSSTRALDKPDIPLIINASKFLINIVLDFLLISTFRVGKYTPTIVTQAIIRLTCDILSVTVGLLYFVCVVVKRKKREADGHGNLKISLDALKTLVRPSLYTFAESAIRNSIYLWLVNRIVQLGDLYATAWGIFTTIRWGLIMVPVQAVEASTLAFVGHNWGRFRATQQIEYPKATRAEVFAIIRPALLSCGIVMVFETTVCIALSVHGIQSFALYLSASNDVAAVTQRMWKVSFCRENDVSFPVGLHFTGH
;
A
#
# COMPACT_ATOMS: atom_id res chain seq x y z
N MET A 1 0.22 -31.53 -10.32
CA MET A 1 0.79 -30.46 -11.17
C MET A 1 1.03 -29.23 -10.31
N ASP A 2 2.30 -28.98 -10.03
CA ASP A 2 2.77 -28.29 -8.83
C ASP A 2 2.50 -26.78 -8.82
N ALA A 3 1.76 -26.31 -7.81
CA ALA A 3 1.66 -24.89 -7.52
C ALA A 3 3.06 -24.28 -7.28
N ASP A 4 3.97 -25.05 -6.70
CA ASP A 4 5.35 -24.67 -6.38
C ASP A 4 6.23 -24.36 -7.61
N CYS A 5 5.89 -24.91 -8.78
CA CYS A 5 6.65 -24.66 -10.02
C CYS A 5 6.21 -23.36 -10.72
N ARG A 6 4.91 -22.99 -10.63
CA ARG A 6 4.37 -21.76 -11.24
C ARG A 6 4.87 -20.48 -10.56
N PHE A 7 5.15 -20.53 -9.25
CA PHE A 7 5.67 -19.38 -8.48
C PHE A 7 7.10 -18.97 -8.84
N LYS A 8 7.90 -19.88 -9.44
CA LYS A 8 9.28 -19.57 -9.85
C LYS A 8 9.36 -18.70 -11.11
N SER A 9 8.25 -18.55 -11.83
CA SER A 9 8.18 -17.71 -13.03
C SER A 9 7.74 -16.28 -12.67
N PHE A 10 8.33 -15.30 -13.34
CA PHE A 10 7.99 -13.89 -13.15
C PHE A 10 6.48 -13.63 -13.35
N THR A 11 5.91 -14.19 -14.42
CA THR A 11 4.49 -14.07 -14.75
C THR A 11 3.58 -14.69 -13.69
N GLY A 12 3.95 -15.86 -13.15
CA GLY A 12 3.17 -16.50 -12.08
C GLY A 12 3.14 -15.68 -10.80
N SER A 13 4.27 -15.06 -10.42
CA SER A 13 4.34 -14.14 -9.28
C SER A 13 3.50 -12.87 -9.51
N ALA A 14 3.57 -12.28 -10.70
CA ALA A 14 2.82 -11.08 -11.06
C ALA A 14 1.30 -11.28 -11.01
N ILE A 15 0.80 -12.38 -11.59
CA ILE A 15 -0.64 -12.71 -11.54
C ILE A 15 -1.11 -12.90 -10.09
N PHE A 16 -0.30 -13.53 -9.27
CA PHE A 16 -0.65 -13.79 -7.88
C PHE A 16 -0.68 -12.51 -7.03
N ASN A 17 0.29 -11.61 -7.24
CA ASN A 17 0.27 -10.30 -6.61
C ASN A 17 -0.92 -9.45 -7.12
N LEU A 18 -1.28 -9.57 -8.40
CA LEU A 18 -2.47 -8.91 -8.95
C LEU A 18 -3.74 -9.42 -8.26
N LEU A 19 -3.90 -10.73 -8.07
CA LEU A 19 -5.02 -11.32 -7.34
C LEU A 19 -5.03 -10.94 -5.85
N ALA A 20 -3.88 -10.61 -5.26
CA ALA A 20 -3.81 -10.12 -3.89
C ALA A 20 -4.19 -8.64 -3.77
N PHE A 21 -3.86 -7.80 -4.77
CA PHE A 21 -4.11 -6.35 -4.72
C PHE A 21 -5.46 -5.93 -5.33
N ALA A 22 -5.99 -6.69 -6.28
CA ALA A 22 -7.26 -6.36 -6.93
C ALA A 22 -8.47 -6.35 -5.98
N PRO A 23 -8.67 -7.33 -5.08
CA PRO A 23 -9.86 -7.34 -4.21
C PRO A 23 -9.93 -6.12 -3.26
N PRO A 24 -8.86 -5.74 -2.54
CA PRO A 24 -8.87 -4.51 -1.73
C PRO A 24 -9.17 -3.23 -2.53
N ALA A 25 -8.69 -3.14 -3.78
CA ALA A 25 -8.92 -1.97 -4.62
C ALA A 25 -10.35 -1.88 -5.15
N VAL A 26 -10.94 -3.01 -5.55
CA VAL A 26 -12.35 -3.10 -5.92
C VAL A 26 -13.22 -2.72 -4.73
N TYR A 27 -12.92 -3.24 -3.54
CA TYR A 27 -13.63 -2.89 -2.31
C TYR A 27 -13.50 -1.41 -1.96
N SER A 28 -12.29 -0.82 -2.02
CA SER A 28 -12.08 0.61 -1.76
C SER A 28 -12.94 1.49 -2.67
N THR A 29 -13.09 1.09 -3.94
CA THR A 29 -13.92 1.78 -4.93
C THR A 29 -15.42 1.65 -4.59
N LEU A 30 -15.87 0.44 -4.24
CA LEU A 30 -17.26 0.17 -3.85
C LEU A 30 -17.65 0.85 -2.53
N SER A 31 -16.76 0.84 -1.54
CA SER A 31 -16.97 1.47 -0.24
C SER A 31 -17.13 2.99 -0.39
N LYS A 32 -16.33 3.64 -1.25
CA LYS A 32 -16.50 5.08 -1.56
C LYS A 32 -17.86 5.40 -2.17
N LEU A 33 -18.39 4.54 -3.04
CA LEU A 33 -19.73 4.69 -3.63
C LEU A 33 -20.84 4.59 -2.57
N TRP A 34 -20.66 3.77 -1.54
CA TRP A 34 -21.61 3.66 -0.43
C TRP A 34 -21.52 4.83 0.55
N VAL A 35 -20.30 5.29 0.87
CA VAL A 35 -20.07 6.47 1.73
C VAL A 35 -20.59 7.74 1.10
N ALA A 36 -20.41 7.92 -0.22
CA ALA A 36 -20.92 9.08 -0.94
C ALA A 36 -22.46 9.20 -0.89
N LYS A 37 -23.19 8.10 -0.63
CA LYS A 37 -24.66 8.12 -0.47
C LYS A 37 -25.13 8.46 0.96
N LEU A 38 -24.24 8.50 1.95
CA LEU A 38 -24.62 8.67 3.36
C LEU A 38 -24.73 10.16 3.78
N SER A 39 -23.86 11.06 3.29
CA SER A 39 -23.97 12.51 3.51
C SER A 39 -22.92 13.30 2.70
N SER A 40 -23.31 14.37 2.00
CA SER A 40 -22.40 15.24 1.24
C SER A 40 -21.53 16.15 2.12
N SER A 41 -21.92 16.42 3.38
CA SER A 41 -21.14 17.23 4.32
C SER A 41 -20.05 16.45 5.06
N GLU A 42 -20.08 15.11 4.99
CA GLU A 42 -19.16 14.21 5.70
C GLU A 42 -17.93 13.78 4.87
N VAL A 43 -17.87 14.19 3.59
CA VAL A 43 -16.72 13.96 2.69
C VAL A 43 -15.46 14.67 3.20
N VAL A 44 -15.61 15.77 3.92
CA VAL A 44 -14.48 16.49 4.56
C VAL A 44 -13.81 15.65 5.66
N THR A 45 -14.53 14.69 6.26
CA THR A 45 -13.97 13.79 7.29
C THR A 45 -13.08 12.71 6.67
N THR A 46 -13.29 12.34 5.40
CA THR A 46 -12.40 11.39 4.69
C THR A 46 -11.03 11.97 4.37
N ASP A 47 -10.86 13.29 4.30
CA ASP A 47 -9.55 13.91 4.06
C ASP A 47 -8.59 13.70 5.24
N VAL A 48 -9.10 13.68 6.46
CA VAL A 48 -8.32 13.40 7.69
C VAL A 48 -7.73 11.99 7.66
N TYR A 49 -8.46 11.03 7.07
CA TYR A 49 -7.97 9.67 6.84
C TYR A 49 -6.78 9.65 5.89
N THR A 50 -6.77 10.50 4.88
CA THR A 50 -5.65 10.63 3.94
C THR A 50 -4.37 11.05 4.68
N TYR A 51 -4.44 12.02 5.59
CA TYR A 51 -3.27 12.48 6.35
C TYR A 51 -2.71 11.42 7.31
N ILE A 52 -3.58 10.74 8.08
CA ILE A 52 -3.15 9.65 8.97
C ILE A 52 -2.59 8.48 8.15
N GLY A 53 -3.27 8.12 7.06
CA GLY A 53 -2.86 7.06 6.15
C GLY A 53 -1.48 7.30 5.55
N ILE A 54 -1.14 8.56 5.22
CA ILE A 54 0.18 8.91 4.70
C ILE A 54 1.29 8.71 5.72
N ILE A 55 1.05 9.08 6.99
CA ILE A 55 2.05 8.84 8.05
C ILE A 55 2.29 7.34 8.22
N VAL A 56 1.20 6.56 8.22
CA VAL A 56 1.26 5.09 8.28
C VAL A 56 2.00 4.53 7.07
N GLU A 57 1.79 5.08 5.87
CA GLU A 57 2.46 4.67 4.63
C GLU A 57 3.98 4.87 4.71
N VAL A 58 4.43 6.05 5.14
CA VAL A 58 5.87 6.35 5.30
C VAL A 58 6.55 5.33 6.22
N MET A 59 5.86 4.94 7.28
CA MET A 59 6.35 3.94 8.22
C MET A 59 6.35 2.52 7.64
N ASN A 60 5.36 2.17 6.82
CA ASN A 60 5.25 0.89 6.14
C ASN A 60 6.25 0.71 4.98
N ASP A 61 6.69 1.81 4.37
CA ASP A 61 7.71 1.79 3.31
C ASP A 61 9.16 1.70 3.83
N GLY A 62 9.38 2.03 5.10
CA GLY A 62 10.70 1.99 5.73
C GLY A 62 11.22 0.57 5.85
N ILE A 63 10.95 -0.06 6.99
CA ILE A 63 11.53 -1.37 7.35
C ILE A 63 11.06 -2.51 6.42
N PRO A 64 9.75 -2.67 6.14
CA PRO A 64 9.26 -3.76 5.30
C PRO A 64 9.90 -3.83 3.90
N ARG A 65 10.23 -2.68 3.29
CA ARG A 65 10.83 -2.64 1.94
C ARG A 65 12.26 -3.17 1.91
N SER A 66 12.97 -3.15 3.05
CA SER A 66 14.30 -3.77 3.17
C SER A 66 14.28 -5.31 3.10
N ALA A 67 13.12 -5.93 3.29
CA ALA A 67 12.95 -7.39 3.25
C ALA A 67 13.44 -8.00 1.94
N TRP A 68 13.24 -7.31 0.81
CA TRP A 68 13.63 -7.80 -0.51
C TRP A 68 15.15 -7.95 -0.66
N LEU A 69 15.93 -7.06 -0.07
CA LEU A 69 17.41 -7.06 -0.16
C LEU A 69 18.07 -8.01 0.85
N ILE A 70 17.43 -8.22 2.00
CA ILE A 70 18.02 -8.92 3.14
C ILE A 70 17.42 -10.32 3.30
N ILE A 71 16.09 -10.42 3.37
CA ILE A 71 15.36 -11.68 3.51
C ILE A 71 15.27 -12.40 2.16
N GLY A 72 15.23 -11.67 1.05
CA GLY A 72 15.25 -12.26 -0.29
C GLY A 72 16.55 -12.99 -0.64
N ASP A 73 17.66 -12.72 0.05
CA ASP A 73 18.95 -13.33 -0.28
C ASP A 73 19.03 -14.81 0.14
N LYS A 74 18.64 -15.69 -0.77
CA LYS A 74 18.60 -17.14 -0.58
C LYS A 74 19.96 -17.83 -0.67
N SER A 75 20.93 -17.21 -1.32
CA SER A 75 22.19 -17.85 -1.67
C SER A 75 23.34 -17.49 -0.73
N SER A 76 23.29 -16.32 -0.06
CA SER A 76 24.27 -15.98 0.97
C SER A 76 23.82 -16.30 2.40
N ARG A 77 22.51 -16.46 2.64
CA ARG A 77 21.95 -16.67 3.99
C ARG A 77 21.19 -18.00 4.11
N SER A 78 21.39 -18.67 5.24
CA SER A 78 20.64 -19.88 5.58
C SER A 78 19.15 -19.57 5.80
N LEU A 79 18.29 -20.59 5.60
CA LEU A 79 16.86 -20.46 5.84
C LEU A 79 16.55 -20.03 7.27
N HIS A 80 17.27 -20.57 8.26
CA HIS A 80 17.13 -20.19 9.66
C HIS A 80 17.40 -18.69 9.91
N SER A 81 18.47 -18.15 9.32
CA SER A 81 18.80 -16.72 9.41
C SER A 81 17.70 -15.84 8.80
N ARG A 82 17.20 -16.23 7.61
CA ARG A 82 16.12 -15.52 6.91
C ARG A 82 14.81 -15.54 7.69
N LEU A 83 14.47 -16.67 8.33
CA LEU A 83 13.31 -16.77 9.23
C LEU A 83 13.49 -15.91 10.48
N ASN A 84 14.69 -15.85 11.06
CA ASN A 84 14.97 -15.00 12.22
C ASN A 84 14.85 -13.49 11.89
N LEU A 85 15.27 -13.09 10.69
CA LEU A 85 15.12 -11.73 10.18
C LEU A 85 13.64 -11.38 9.93
N ALA A 86 12.87 -12.29 9.33
CA ALA A 86 11.43 -12.12 9.17
C ALA A 86 10.74 -11.94 10.54
N TRP A 87 11.13 -12.74 11.53
CA TRP A 87 10.56 -12.61 12.87
C TRP A 87 10.91 -11.30 13.57
N THR A 88 12.17 -10.92 13.50
CA THR A 88 12.65 -9.64 14.04
C THR A 88 11.92 -8.47 13.37
N MET A 89 11.73 -8.52 12.06
CA MET A 89 11.04 -7.46 11.32
C MET A 89 9.56 -7.33 11.73
N ILE A 90 8.83 -8.44 11.87
CA ILE A 90 7.41 -8.41 12.27
C ILE A 90 7.26 -7.80 13.67
N ILE A 91 8.10 -8.21 14.63
CA ILE A 91 8.05 -7.70 16.01
C ILE A 91 8.39 -6.21 16.06
N VAL A 92 9.44 -5.78 15.34
CA VAL A 92 9.87 -4.38 15.31
C VAL A 92 8.82 -3.49 14.64
N CYS A 93 8.23 -3.94 13.52
CA CYS A 93 7.16 -3.19 12.86
C CYS A 93 5.88 -3.14 13.70
N ALA A 94 5.54 -4.21 14.42
CA ALA A 94 4.41 -4.21 15.36
C ALA A 94 4.67 -3.25 16.54
N ALA A 95 5.87 -3.24 17.13
CA ALA A 95 6.24 -2.30 18.19
C ALA A 95 6.19 -0.85 17.70
N GLN A 96 6.71 -0.60 16.48
CA GLN A 96 6.64 0.70 15.83
C GLN A 96 5.18 1.14 15.57
N GLY A 97 4.34 0.24 15.06
CA GLY A 97 2.92 0.50 14.84
C GLY A 97 2.17 0.78 16.14
N LEU A 98 2.49 0.06 17.22
CA LEU A 98 1.92 0.31 18.55
C LEU A 98 2.32 1.69 19.09
N LEU A 99 3.60 2.07 18.99
CA LEU A 99 4.08 3.38 19.39
C LEU A 99 3.33 4.50 18.65
N MET A 100 3.15 4.35 17.33
CA MET A 100 2.38 5.30 16.52
C MET A 100 0.92 5.39 16.97
N THR A 101 0.26 4.24 17.22
CA THR A 101 -1.11 4.21 17.75
C THR A 101 -1.21 4.99 19.07
N VAL A 102 -0.27 4.80 19.99
CA VAL A 102 -0.23 5.51 21.28
C VAL A 102 -0.06 7.02 21.05
N ILE A 103 0.86 7.42 20.18
CA ILE A 103 1.09 8.83 19.85
C ILE A 103 -0.18 9.47 19.26
N PHE A 104 -0.83 8.82 18.30
CA PHE A 104 -2.06 9.34 17.69
C PHE A 104 -3.24 9.38 18.66
N LEU A 105 -3.35 8.42 19.57
CA LEU A 105 -4.36 8.47 20.63
C LEU A 105 -4.10 9.63 21.61
N ALA A 106 -2.85 9.83 22.02
CA ALA A 106 -2.46 10.91 22.92
C ALA A 106 -2.60 12.31 22.28
N THR A 107 -2.36 12.40 20.97
CA THR A 107 -2.40 13.67 20.21
C THR A 107 -3.70 13.84 19.42
N SER A 108 -4.72 12.99 19.62
CA SER A 108 -5.92 12.96 18.78
C SER A 108 -6.65 14.30 18.71
N THR A 109 -6.62 15.09 19.78
CA THR A 109 -7.23 16.43 19.84
C THR A 109 -6.47 17.46 19.02
N LYS A 110 -5.13 17.46 19.10
CA LYS A 110 -4.28 18.33 18.28
C LYS A 110 -4.33 17.93 16.80
N LEU A 111 -4.34 16.63 16.54
CA LEU A 111 -4.44 16.09 15.19
C LEU A 111 -5.81 16.42 14.55
N ALA A 112 -6.90 16.24 15.29
CA ALA A 112 -8.22 16.69 14.84
C ALA A 112 -8.28 18.23 14.67
N ALA A 113 -7.64 19.01 15.55
CA ALA A 113 -7.61 20.46 15.39
C ALA A 113 -6.82 20.95 14.17
N ALA A 114 -5.76 20.22 13.79
CA ALA A 114 -4.92 20.55 12.65
C ALA A 114 -5.57 20.21 11.30
N PHE A 115 -6.39 19.17 11.24
CA PHE A 115 -6.91 18.62 9.98
C PHE A 115 -8.44 18.65 9.86
N VAL A 116 -9.19 19.01 10.91
CA VAL A 116 -10.67 18.99 10.92
C VAL A 116 -11.24 20.40 11.23
N PRO A 117 -12.20 20.90 10.44
CA PRO A 117 -12.98 22.10 10.75
C PRO A 117 -13.66 22.04 12.13
N ALA A 118 -13.90 23.19 12.76
CA ALA A 118 -14.37 23.26 14.14
C ALA A 118 -15.77 22.63 14.33
N GLU A 119 -16.59 22.69 13.28
CA GLU A 119 -18.00 22.32 13.23
C GLU A 119 -18.20 20.80 13.36
N VAL A 120 -17.27 20.00 12.82
CA VAL A 120 -17.33 18.52 12.80
C VAL A 120 -16.25 17.86 13.67
N ARG A 121 -15.48 18.66 14.41
CA ARG A 121 -14.33 18.19 15.21
C ARG A 121 -14.73 17.20 16.30
N HIS A 122 -15.85 17.44 16.99
CA HIS A 122 -16.32 16.56 18.06
C HIS A 122 -16.75 15.18 17.55
N ALA A 123 -17.44 15.11 16.41
CA ALA A 123 -17.82 13.84 15.76
C ALA A 123 -16.59 13.10 15.20
N SER A 124 -15.59 13.85 14.70
CA SER A 124 -14.38 13.30 14.09
C SER A 124 -13.36 12.75 15.10
N LEU A 125 -13.41 13.18 16.37
CA LEU A 125 -12.50 12.67 17.41
C LEU A 125 -12.63 11.17 17.65
N ALA A 126 -13.86 10.65 17.66
CA ALA A 126 -14.09 9.21 17.80
C ALA A 126 -13.50 8.47 16.61
N TYR A 127 -13.71 8.98 15.39
CA TYR A 127 -13.17 8.40 14.16
C TYR A 127 -11.64 8.36 14.16
N VAL A 128 -10.97 9.47 14.53
CA VAL A 128 -9.50 9.53 14.63
C VAL A 128 -8.99 8.48 15.61
N ARG A 129 -9.59 8.38 16.80
CA ARG A 129 -9.16 7.40 17.82
C ARG A 129 -9.28 5.95 17.35
N TRP A 130 -10.40 5.59 16.73
CA TRP A 130 -10.59 4.24 16.18
C TRP A 130 -9.62 3.96 15.02
N SER A 131 -9.42 4.95 14.15
CA SER A 131 -8.50 4.82 13.00
C SER A 131 -7.03 4.71 13.43
N SER A 132 -6.63 5.34 14.53
CA SER A 132 -5.27 5.21 15.08
C SER A 132 -4.88 3.76 15.34
N ILE A 133 -5.82 2.91 15.76
CA ILE A 133 -5.57 1.49 16.04
C ILE A 133 -5.18 0.73 14.75
N GLN A 134 -5.64 1.19 13.58
CA GLN A 134 -5.26 0.62 12.29
C GLN A 134 -3.76 0.78 12.00
N GLY A 135 -3.06 1.71 12.66
CA GLY A 135 -1.61 1.86 12.54
C GLY A 135 -0.84 0.59 12.91
N LEU A 136 -1.26 -0.06 14.01
CA LEU A 136 -0.64 -1.30 14.48
C LEU A 136 -0.92 -2.47 13.52
N THR A 137 -2.19 -2.64 13.12
CA THR A 137 -2.58 -3.74 12.22
C THR A 137 -1.92 -3.57 10.86
N SER A 138 -1.92 -2.35 10.30
CA SER A 138 -1.30 -2.03 9.02
C SER A 138 0.21 -2.28 9.02
N ALA A 139 0.94 -1.83 10.04
CA ALA A 139 2.38 -2.06 10.13
C ALA A 139 2.74 -3.55 10.25
N THR A 140 1.94 -4.30 11.01
CA THR A 140 2.11 -5.74 11.16
C THR A 140 1.80 -6.47 9.84
N GLU A 141 0.73 -6.07 9.15
CA GLU A 141 0.33 -6.60 7.85
C GLU A 141 1.44 -6.38 6.81
N ALA A 142 1.96 -5.15 6.72
CA ALA A 142 3.03 -4.79 5.78
C ALA A 142 4.30 -5.62 6.01
N ALA A 143 4.66 -5.84 7.28
CA ALA A 143 5.81 -6.65 7.65
C ALA A 143 5.61 -8.15 7.33
N ILE A 144 4.45 -8.72 7.65
CA ILE A 144 4.13 -10.12 7.30
C ILE A 144 4.12 -10.27 5.78
N SER A 145 3.45 -9.38 5.06
CA SER A 145 3.34 -9.44 3.59
C SER A 145 4.71 -9.37 2.92
N SER A 146 5.57 -8.42 3.33
CA SER A 146 6.89 -8.23 2.73
C SER A 146 7.87 -9.35 3.09
N SER A 147 7.89 -9.80 4.36
CA SER A 147 8.76 -10.91 4.79
C SER A 147 8.42 -12.22 4.09
N THR A 148 7.12 -12.55 4.00
CA THR A 148 6.67 -13.83 3.46
C THR A 148 6.84 -13.90 1.95
N ARG A 149 6.59 -12.81 1.22
CA ARG A 149 6.94 -12.72 -0.20
C ARG A 149 8.44 -12.86 -0.42
N ALA A 150 9.27 -12.22 0.41
CA ALA A 150 10.72 -12.37 0.35
C ALA A 150 11.20 -13.80 0.74
N LEU A 151 10.36 -14.61 1.38
CA LEU A 151 10.60 -16.01 1.72
C LEU A 151 10.04 -17.01 0.69
N ASP A 152 9.67 -16.54 -0.52
CA ASP A 152 9.01 -17.32 -1.57
C ASP A 152 7.63 -17.88 -1.15
N LYS A 153 6.92 -17.16 -0.28
CA LYS A 153 5.60 -17.54 0.26
C LYS A 153 4.55 -16.45 0.03
N PRO A 154 4.15 -16.21 -1.24
CA PRO A 154 3.15 -15.20 -1.56
C PRO A 154 1.73 -15.61 -1.12
N ASP A 155 1.51 -16.92 -0.86
CA ASP A 155 0.26 -17.51 -0.37
C ASP A 155 -0.27 -16.84 0.90
N ILE A 156 0.63 -16.43 1.79
CA ILE A 156 0.28 -15.77 3.06
C ILE A 156 -0.38 -14.40 2.79
N PRO A 157 0.26 -13.47 2.04
CA PRO A 157 -0.37 -12.21 1.64
C PRO A 157 -1.69 -12.37 0.89
N LEU A 158 -1.84 -13.41 0.06
CA LEU A 158 -3.10 -13.64 -0.62
C LEU A 158 -4.21 -14.00 0.36
N ILE A 159 -3.96 -14.90 1.32
CA ILE A 159 -4.94 -15.27 2.33
C ILE A 159 -5.34 -14.05 3.17
N ILE A 160 -4.36 -13.21 3.57
CA ILE A 160 -4.64 -11.97 4.30
C ILE A 160 -5.58 -11.08 3.50
N ASN A 161 -5.24 -10.75 2.25
CA ASN A 161 -6.02 -9.84 1.41
C ASN A 161 -7.39 -10.42 1.02
N ALA A 162 -7.47 -11.72 0.71
CA ALA A 162 -8.72 -12.40 0.37
C ALA A 162 -9.65 -12.48 1.58
N SER A 163 -9.13 -12.80 2.76
CA SER A 163 -9.92 -12.82 4.01
C SER A 163 -10.40 -11.42 4.35
N LYS A 164 -9.52 -10.41 4.26
CA LYS A 164 -9.86 -9.00 4.47
C LYS A 164 -10.97 -8.55 3.53
N PHE A 165 -10.89 -8.88 2.24
CA PHE A 165 -11.91 -8.57 1.26
C PHE A 165 -13.25 -9.26 1.55
N LEU A 166 -13.23 -10.57 1.80
CA LEU A 166 -14.44 -11.35 2.04
C LEU A 166 -15.16 -10.89 3.31
N ILE A 167 -14.42 -10.71 4.40
CA ILE A 167 -14.96 -10.27 5.69
C ILE A 167 -15.51 -8.84 5.57
N ASN A 168 -14.78 -7.93 4.91
CA ASN A 168 -15.26 -6.55 4.65
C ASN A 168 -16.57 -6.54 3.87
N ILE A 169 -16.69 -7.30 2.77
CA ILE A 169 -17.92 -7.36 1.99
C ILE A 169 -19.09 -7.90 2.81
N VAL A 170 -18.88 -8.97 3.57
CA VAL A 170 -19.93 -9.59 4.38
C VAL A 170 -20.41 -8.63 5.46
N LEU A 171 -19.50 -7.96 6.17
CA LEU A 171 -19.85 -7.00 7.22
C LEU A 171 -20.53 -5.76 6.67
N ASP A 172 -20.04 -5.20 5.56
CA ASP A 172 -20.67 -4.04 4.92
C ASP A 172 -22.05 -4.39 4.38
N PHE A 173 -22.23 -5.60 3.82
CA PHE A 173 -23.53 -6.05 3.36
C PHE A 173 -24.52 -6.27 4.52
N LEU A 174 -24.06 -6.73 5.68
CA LEU A 174 -24.91 -6.95 6.85
C LEU A 174 -25.28 -5.65 7.59
N LEU A 175 -24.35 -4.70 7.66
CA LEU A 175 -24.44 -3.54 8.56
C LEU A 175 -24.71 -2.20 7.85
N ILE A 176 -24.30 -2.05 6.58
CA ILE A 176 -24.36 -0.78 5.83
C ILE A 176 -25.35 -0.85 4.66
N SER A 177 -25.50 -2.02 4.01
CA SER A 177 -26.37 -2.19 2.83
C SER A 177 -27.85 -1.87 3.09
N THR A 178 -28.55 -1.47 2.01
CA THR A 178 -30.01 -1.27 1.98
C THR A 178 -30.82 -2.51 2.39
N PHE A 179 -30.22 -3.71 2.31
CA PHE A 179 -30.80 -5.00 2.75
C PHE A 179 -30.38 -5.43 4.17
N ARG A 180 -30.05 -4.45 5.02
CA ARG A 180 -29.72 -4.56 6.44
C ARG A 180 -30.63 -5.48 7.27
N VAL A 181 -30.00 -6.32 8.11
CA VAL A 181 -30.67 -7.12 9.15
C VAL A 181 -30.63 -6.36 10.49
N GLY A 182 -31.45 -5.31 10.64
CA GLY A 182 -31.55 -4.54 11.89
C GLY A 182 -32.16 -3.14 11.70
N LYS A 183 -32.39 -2.35 12.78
CA LYS A 183 -32.95 -0.96 12.76
C LYS A 183 -31.99 0.17 13.23
N TYR A 184 -30.69 -0.07 13.33
CA TYR A 184 -29.66 0.95 13.63
C TYR A 184 -29.34 1.95 12.48
N THR A 185 -29.17 3.24 12.76
CA THR A 185 -28.68 4.21 11.78
C THR A 185 -27.15 4.08 11.61
N PRO A 186 -26.64 3.68 10.43
CA PRO A 186 -25.20 3.56 10.21
C PRO A 186 -24.53 4.94 10.28
N THR A 187 -23.38 5.02 10.95
CA THR A 187 -22.56 6.23 11.05
C THR A 187 -21.16 5.96 10.47
N ILE A 188 -20.39 7.01 10.14
CA ILE A 188 -18.99 6.86 9.68
C ILE A 188 -18.15 6.03 10.66
N VAL A 189 -18.42 6.17 11.96
CA VAL A 189 -17.73 5.42 13.01
C VAL A 189 -17.99 3.91 12.87
N THR A 190 -19.19 3.51 12.45
CA THR A 190 -19.53 2.10 12.18
C THR A 190 -18.66 1.54 11.04
N GLN A 191 -18.43 2.30 9.96
CA GLN A 191 -17.54 1.89 8.88
C GLN A 191 -16.08 1.76 9.36
N ALA A 192 -15.61 2.70 10.17
CA ALA A 192 -14.25 2.65 10.72
C ALA A 192 -14.02 1.40 11.60
N ILE A 193 -15.02 1.05 12.41
CA ILE A 193 -15.01 -0.15 13.26
C ILE A 193 -14.98 -1.42 12.41
N ILE A 194 -15.86 -1.52 11.40
CA ILE A 194 -15.89 -2.70 10.50
C ILE A 194 -14.53 -2.90 9.85
N ARG A 195 -13.96 -1.84 9.27
CA ARG A 195 -12.64 -1.89 8.64
C ARG A 195 -11.55 -2.32 9.62
N LEU A 196 -11.55 -1.77 10.82
CA LEU A 196 -10.61 -2.15 11.88
C LEU A 196 -10.74 -3.63 12.27
N THR A 197 -11.97 -4.13 12.45
CA THR A 197 -12.22 -5.55 12.76
C THR A 197 -11.68 -6.46 11.66
N CYS A 198 -11.89 -6.09 10.39
CA CYS A 198 -11.37 -6.84 9.25
C CYS A 198 -9.83 -6.84 9.22
N ASP A 199 -9.21 -5.71 9.50
CA ASP A 199 -7.75 -5.59 9.57
C ASP A 199 -7.16 -6.45 10.70
N ILE A 200 -7.77 -6.45 11.89
CA ILE A 200 -7.34 -7.28 13.02
C ILE A 200 -7.47 -8.77 12.68
N LEU A 201 -8.62 -9.19 12.14
CA LEU A 201 -8.86 -10.59 11.80
C LEU A 201 -7.90 -11.09 10.71
N SER A 202 -7.73 -10.31 9.64
CA SER A 202 -6.85 -10.68 8.53
C SER A 202 -5.38 -10.78 8.95
N VAL A 203 -4.89 -9.84 9.75
CA VAL A 203 -3.52 -9.90 10.32
C VAL A 203 -3.36 -11.10 11.25
N THR A 204 -4.37 -11.39 12.08
CA THR A 204 -4.33 -12.54 13.00
C THR A 204 -4.27 -13.85 12.21
N VAL A 205 -5.10 -14.02 11.18
CA VAL A 205 -5.08 -15.19 10.29
C VAL A 205 -3.72 -15.31 9.59
N GLY A 206 -3.19 -14.20 9.07
CA GLY A 206 -1.87 -14.16 8.43
C GLY A 206 -0.73 -14.56 9.37
N LEU A 207 -0.76 -14.05 10.61
CA LEU A 207 0.23 -14.37 11.63
C LEU A 207 0.15 -15.83 12.05
N LEU A 208 -1.05 -16.36 12.30
CA LEU A 208 -1.25 -17.77 12.63
C LEU A 208 -0.74 -18.68 11.52
N TYR A 209 -1.07 -18.37 10.27
CA TYR A 209 -0.58 -19.13 9.12
C TYR A 209 0.95 -19.08 9.01
N PHE A 210 1.55 -17.91 9.20
CA PHE A 210 3.00 -17.76 9.23
C PHE A 210 3.66 -18.59 10.34
N VAL A 211 3.13 -18.53 11.57
CA VAL A 211 3.58 -19.37 12.69
C VAL A 211 3.49 -20.85 12.32
N CYS A 212 2.37 -21.30 11.76
CA CYS A 212 2.20 -22.69 11.31
C CYS A 212 3.24 -23.10 10.26
N VAL A 213 3.57 -22.22 9.30
CA VAL A 213 4.60 -22.47 8.30
C VAL A 213 5.99 -22.57 8.95
N VAL A 214 6.32 -21.67 9.87
CA VAL A 214 7.59 -21.69 10.61
C VAL A 214 7.73 -22.95 11.45
N VAL A 215 6.67 -23.33 12.19
CA VAL A 215 6.65 -24.54 13.04
C VAL A 215 6.77 -25.80 12.18
N LYS A 216 6.04 -25.91 11.06
CA LYS A 216 6.14 -27.05 10.13
C LYS A 216 7.55 -27.17 9.54
N ARG A 217 8.22 -26.05 9.25
CA ARG A 217 9.59 -26.04 8.72
C ARG A 217 10.61 -26.44 9.80
N LYS A 218 10.49 -25.90 11.01
CA LYS A 218 11.33 -26.30 12.16
C LYS A 218 11.21 -27.80 12.48
N LYS A 219 10.01 -28.38 12.36
CA LYS A 219 9.78 -29.82 12.55
C LYS A 219 10.39 -30.69 11.44
N ARG A 220 10.53 -30.17 10.22
CA ARG A 220 11.18 -30.88 9.10
C ARG A 220 12.70 -30.81 9.18
N GLU A 221 13.27 -29.76 9.76
CA GLU A 221 14.71 -29.58 9.99
C GLU A 221 15.13 -30.13 11.36
N ALA A 222 14.83 -31.40 11.64
CA ALA A 222 14.99 -32.03 12.95
C ALA A 222 16.40 -32.02 13.57
N ASP A 223 17.43 -31.49 12.90
CA ASP A 223 18.84 -31.48 13.35
C ASP A 223 19.52 -30.08 13.40
N GLY A 224 18.78 -28.96 13.25
CA GLY A 224 19.36 -27.62 13.18
C GLY A 224 19.21 -26.76 14.44
N HIS A 225 20.30 -26.55 15.18
CA HIS A 225 20.40 -25.72 16.39
C HIS A 225 19.83 -24.28 16.23
N GLY A 226 18.97 -23.86 17.17
CA GLY A 226 18.66 -22.45 17.42
C GLY A 226 17.19 -22.16 17.70
N ASN A 227 16.89 -21.56 18.86
CA ASN A 227 15.61 -20.84 19.04
C ASN A 227 15.65 -19.55 18.22
N LEU A 228 14.56 -19.23 17.52
CA LEU A 228 14.40 -17.93 16.88
C LEU A 228 14.43 -16.88 18.00
N LYS A 229 15.46 -16.02 18.00
CA LYS A 229 15.66 -14.98 19.00
C LYS A 229 15.71 -13.65 18.29
N ILE A 230 15.02 -12.66 18.85
CA ILE A 230 15.16 -11.26 18.44
C ILE A 230 16.65 -10.91 18.52
N SER A 231 17.25 -10.59 17.37
CA SER A 231 18.67 -10.26 17.30
C SER A 231 18.83 -8.77 17.00
N LEU A 232 19.55 -8.08 17.88
CA LEU A 232 19.92 -6.67 17.67
C LEU A 232 20.80 -6.50 16.43
N ASP A 233 21.60 -7.51 16.10
CA ASP A 233 22.43 -7.51 14.90
C ASP A 233 21.59 -7.66 13.61
N ALA A 234 20.54 -8.49 13.69
CA ALA A 234 19.54 -8.59 12.62
C ALA A 234 18.78 -7.26 12.43
N LEU A 235 18.45 -6.57 13.52
CA LEU A 235 17.85 -5.24 13.47
C LEU A 235 18.80 -4.21 12.85
N LYS A 236 20.07 -4.17 13.27
CA LYS A 236 21.08 -3.26 12.69
C LYS A 236 21.24 -3.48 11.17
N THR A 237 21.21 -4.74 10.75
CA THR A 237 21.23 -5.12 9.33
C THR A 237 20.01 -4.59 8.57
N LEU A 238 18.81 -4.66 9.17
CA LEU A 238 17.57 -4.15 8.56
C LEU A 238 17.54 -2.62 8.50
N VAL A 239 17.97 -1.93 9.56
CA VAL A 239 17.86 -0.47 9.68
C VAL A 239 18.65 0.27 8.60
N ARG A 240 19.87 -0.18 8.26
CA ARG A 240 20.75 0.54 7.34
C ARG A 240 20.12 0.82 5.95
N PRO A 241 19.56 -0.17 5.21
CA PRO A 241 18.83 0.10 3.98
C PRO A 241 17.47 0.78 4.22
N SER A 242 16.84 0.52 5.37
CA SER A 242 15.52 1.08 5.70
C SER A 242 15.50 2.59 5.88
N LEU A 243 16.63 3.20 6.27
CA LEU A 243 16.73 4.66 6.39
C LEU A 243 16.57 5.36 5.04
N TYR A 244 17.13 4.79 3.97
CA TYR A 244 17.01 5.35 2.63
C TYR A 244 15.59 5.24 2.09
N THR A 245 14.93 4.08 2.25
CA THR A 245 13.54 3.88 1.81
C THR A 245 12.57 4.72 2.63
N PHE A 246 12.81 4.87 3.93
CA PHE A 246 12.04 5.76 4.79
C PHE A 246 12.18 7.23 4.36
N ALA A 247 13.40 7.71 4.11
CA ALA A 247 13.64 9.09 3.68
C ALA A 247 13.00 9.38 2.31
N GLU A 248 13.15 8.46 1.35
CA GLU A 248 12.50 8.55 0.04
C GLU A 248 10.97 8.62 0.17
N SER A 249 10.37 7.71 0.95
CA SER A 249 8.94 7.71 1.19
C SER A 249 8.46 8.97 1.90
N ALA A 250 9.20 9.45 2.90
CA ALA A 250 8.88 10.68 3.64
C ALA A 250 8.89 11.91 2.71
N ILE A 251 9.89 12.04 1.83
CA ILE A 251 9.97 13.14 0.85
C ILE A 251 8.79 13.05 -0.12
N ARG A 252 8.55 11.87 -0.71
CA ARG A 252 7.47 11.65 -1.68
C ARG A 252 6.10 11.98 -1.07
N ASN A 253 5.84 11.47 0.13
CA ASN A 253 4.60 11.71 0.85
C ASN A 253 4.43 13.16 1.33
N SER A 254 5.52 13.84 1.69
CA SER A 254 5.46 15.27 2.04
C SER A 254 5.10 16.14 0.84
N ILE A 255 5.69 15.85 -0.33
CA ILE A 255 5.36 16.55 -1.59
C ILE A 255 3.91 16.28 -1.98
N TYR A 256 3.43 15.04 -1.83
CA TYR A 256 2.03 14.69 -2.08
C TYR A 256 1.08 15.48 -1.18
N LEU A 257 1.34 15.53 0.12
CA LEU A 257 0.55 16.32 1.08
C LEU A 257 0.52 17.80 0.72
N TRP A 258 1.66 18.35 0.32
CA TRP A 258 1.76 19.74 -0.12
C TRP A 258 0.90 20.00 -1.37
N LEU A 259 0.93 19.10 -2.36
CA LEU A 259 0.10 19.20 -3.56
C LEU A 259 -1.39 19.11 -3.23
N VAL A 260 -1.81 18.13 -2.43
CA VAL A 260 -3.21 17.94 -2.03
C VAL A 260 -3.73 19.17 -1.31
N ASN A 261 -2.96 19.69 -0.35
CA ASN A 261 -3.34 20.90 0.39
C ASN A 261 -3.61 22.09 -0.56
N ARG A 262 -2.77 22.26 -1.57
CA ARG A 262 -2.93 23.33 -2.58
C ARG A 262 -4.15 23.12 -3.47
N ILE A 263 -4.47 21.88 -3.84
CA ILE A 263 -5.66 21.57 -4.65
C ILE A 263 -6.94 21.85 -3.86
N VAL A 264 -6.97 21.49 -2.57
CA VAL A 264 -8.12 21.77 -1.69
C VAL A 264 -8.33 23.28 -1.52
N GLN A 265 -7.26 24.08 -1.49
CA GLN A 265 -7.36 25.55 -1.45
C GLN A 265 -7.99 26.18 -2.71
N LEU A 266 -8.06 25.46 -3.84
CA LEU A 266 -8.71 25.94 -5.07
C LEU A 266 -10.25 25.85 -5.02
N GLY A 267 -10.81 25.25 -3.98
CA GLY A 267 -12.25 25.15 -3.72
C GLY A 267 -12.83 23.74 -3.91
N ASP A 268 -14.06 23.56 -3.43
CA ASP A 268 -14.74 22.26 -3.31
C ASP A 268 -14.85 21.49 -4.64
N LEU A 269 -15.03 22.22 -5.75
CA LEU A 269 -15.09 21.64 -7.09
C LEU A 269 -13.79 20.91 -7.45
N TYR A 270 -12.64 21.55 -7.20
CA TYR A 270 -11.31 20.99 -7.50
C TYR A 270 -10.93 19.88 -6.53
N ALA A 271 -11.29 20.01 -5.24
CA ALA A 271 -11.10 18.97 -4.25
C ALA A 271 -11.87 17.68 -4.62
N THR A 272 -13.14 17.81 -5.01
CA THR A 272 -13.97 16.68 -5.43
C THR A 272 -13.45 16.03 -6.72
N ALA A 273 -13.07 16.85 -7.72
CA ALA A 273 -12.51 16.36 -8.97
C ALA A 273 -11.19 15.60 -8.76
N TRP A 274 -10.35 16.05 -7.83
CA TRP A 274 -9.11 15.39 -7.42
C TRP A 274 -9.36 14.06 -6.69
N GLY A 275 -10.36 14.01 -5.80
CA GLY A 275 -10.77 12.77 -5.13
C GLY A 275 -11.21 11.68 -6.12
N ILE A 276 -11.93 12.06 -7.19
CA ILE A 276 -12.32 11.14 -8.26
C ILE A 276 -11.11 10.72 -9.10
N PHE A 277 -10.28 11.68 -9.52
CA PHE A 277 -9.05 11.42 -10.28
C PHE A 277 -8.14 10.41 -9.57
N THR A 278 -7.86 10.65 -8.28
CA THR A 278 -7.03 9.77 -7.46
C THR A 278 -7.67 8.40 -7.28
N THR A 279 -8.99 8.32 -7.16
CA THR A 279 -9.70 7.03 -7.07
C THR A 279 -9.52 6.19 -8.34
N ILE A 280 -9.64 6.80 -9.52
CA ILE A 280 -9.38 6.12 -10.80
C ILE A 280 -7.93 5.65 -10.87
N ARG A 281 -6.98 6.54 -10.56
CA ARG A 281 -5.55 6.23 -10.63
C ARG A 281 -5.16 5.10 -9.68
N TRP A 282 -5.52 5.19 -8.41
CA TRP A 282 -5.18 4.19 -7.41
C TRP A 282 -5.90 2.86 -7.62
N GLY A 283 -7.18 2.89 -8.02
CA GLY A 283 -7.99 1.69 -8.18
C GLY A 283 -7.68 0.90 -9.47
N LEU A 284 -7.51 1.60 -10.59
CA LEU A 284 -7.38 0.96 -11.90
C LEU A 284 -5.93 0.85 -12.38
N ILE A 285 -5.14 1.92 -12.22
CA ILE A 285 -3.77 1.98 -12.76
C ILE A 285 -2.77 1.42 -11.77
N MET A 286 -2.79 1.87 -10.51
CA MET A 286 -1.73 1.52 -9.54
C MET A 286 -1.77 0.05 -9.12
N VAL A 287 -2.91 -0.63 -9.18
CA VAL A 287 -3.03 -2.04 -8.75
C VAL A 287 -2.16 -2.98 -9.61
N PRO A 288 -2.28 -2.98 -10.96
CA PRO A 288 -1.36 -3.73 -11.81
C PRO A 288 0.09 -3.31 -11.65
N VAL A 289 0.35 -2.00 -11.51
CA VAL A 289 1.71 -1.47 -11.35
C VAL A 289 2.37 -2.00 -10.08
N GLN A 290 1.68 -1.95 -8.95
CA GLN A 290 2.14 -2.48 -7.67
C GLN A 290 2.34 -4.00 -7.71
N ALA A 291 1.48 -4.73 -8.41
CA ALA A 291 1.64 -6.18 -8.59
C ALA A 291 2.94 -6.53 -9.33
N VAL A 292 3.23 -5.80 -10.40
CA VAL A 292 4.44 -5.96 -11.21
C VAL A 292 5.67 -5.47 -10.43
N GLU A 293 5.58 -4.37 -9.68
CA GLU A 293 6.64 -3.85 -8.82
C GLU A 293 7.02 -4.88 -7.75
N ALA A 294 6.06 -5.39 -6.99
CA ALA A 294 6.31 -6.38 -5.93
C ALA A 294 6.99 -7.64 -6.46
N SER A 295 6.59 -8.09 -7.66
CA SER A 295 7.20 -9.23 -8.34
C SER A 295 8.63 -8.89 -8.77
N THR A 296 8.84 -7.70 -9.32
CA THR A 296 10.18 -7.21 -9.73
C THR A 296 11.14 -7.19 -8.56
N LEU A 297 10.73 -6.62 -7.42
CA LEU A 297 11.56 -6.53 -6.22
C LEU A 297 11.98 -7.92 -5.72
N ALA A 298 11.10 -8.91 -5.79
CA ALA A 298 11.41 -10.29 -5.43
C ALA A 298 12.49 -10.89 -6.35
N PHE A 299 12.29 -10.81 -7.68
CA PHE A 299 13.22 -11.41 -8.65
C PHE A 299 14.57 -10.68 -8.71
N VAL A 300 14.59 -9.35 -8.62
CA VAL A 300 15.82 -8.56 -8.53
C VAL A 300 16.57 -8.89 -7.24
N GLY A 301 15.87 -9.01 -6.10
CA GLY A 301 16.46 -9.45 -4.83
C GLY A 301 17.11 -10.84 -4.92
N HIS A 302 16.45 -11.80 -5.58
CA HIS A 302 17.00 -13.14 -5.81
C HIS A 302 18.23 -13.14 -6.73
N ASN A 303 18.18 -12.38 -7.83
CA ASN A 303 19.30 -12.26 -8.76
C ASN A 303 20.51 -11.59 -8.09
N TRP A 304 20.27 -10.55 -7.29
CA TRP A 304 21.31 -9.89 -6.50
C TRP A 304 21.96 -10.83 -5.49
N GLY A 305 21.14 -11.62 -4.77
CA GLY A 305 21.64 -12.64 -3.86
C GLY A 305 22.55 -13.65 -4.58
N ARG A 306 22.12 -14.17 -5.74
CA ARG A 306 22.90 -15.15 -6.53
C ARG A 306 24.24 -14.57 -6.98
N PHE A 307 24.24 -13.32 -7.41
CA PHE A 307 25.45 -12.61 -7.80
C PHE A 307 26.44 -12.50 -6.62
N ARG A 308 25.98 -12.07 -5.44
CA ARG A 308 26.84 -11.99 -4.23
C ARG A 308 27.43 -13.34 -3.84
N ALA A 309 26.63 -14.41 -3.88
CA ALA A 309 27.09 -15.74 -3.52
C ALA A 309 28.17 -16.28 -4.46
N THR A 310 28.11 -15.91 -5.74
CA THR A 310 29.10 -16.33 -6.76
C THR A 310 30.45 -15.64 -6.54
N GLN A 311 30.44 -14.40 -6.06
CA GLN A 311 31.64 -13.58 -5.91
C GLN A 311 32.33 -13.73 -4.55
N GLN A 312 31.69 -14.38 -3.55
CA GLN A 312 32.21 -14.62 -2.19
C GLN A 312 32.79 -13.38 -1.45
N ILE A 313 32.52 -12.16 -1.93
CA ILE A 313 33.04 -10.89 -1.42
C ILE A 313 31.86 -10.01 -0.96
N GLU A 314 32.05 -9.26 0.15
CA GLU A 314 31.01 -8.43 0.76
C GLU A 314 30.61 -7.22 -0.12
N TYR A 315 31.52 -6.73 -0.97
CA TYR A 315 31.31 -5.65 -1.95
C TYR A 315 31.89 -6.01 -3.34
N PRO A 316 31.22 -6.87 -4.12
CA PRO A 316 31.71 -7.28 -5.44
C PRO A 316 31.58 -6.13 -6.45
N LYS A 317 32.65 -5.85 -7.21
CA LYS A 317 32.59 -4.91 -8.34
C LYS A 317 31.88 -5.59 -9.50
N ALA A 318 30.67 -5.13 -9.82
CA ALA A 318 29.85 -5.71 -10.89
C ALA A 318 30.24 -5.15 -12.27
N THR A 319 30.35 -6.04 -13.24
CA THR A 319 30.48 -5.70 -14.66
C THR A 319 29.13 -5.21 -15.20
N ARG A 320 29.13 -4.33 -16.22
CA ARG A 320 27.90 -3.80 -16.83
C ARG A 320 26.93 -4.90 -17.28
N ALA A 321 27.43 -6.01 -17.81
CA ALA A 321 26.62 -7.16 -18.22
C ALA A 321 25.94 -7.88 -17.04
N GLU A 322 26.61 -7.96 -15.89
CA GLU A 322 26.08 -8.58 -14.67
C GLU A 322 25.01 -7.69 -14.04
N VAL A 323 25.25 -6.37 -14.00
CA VAL A 323 24.23 -5.39 -13.59
C VAL A 323 22.98 -5.52 -14.47
N PHE A 324 23.17 -5.61 -15.80
CA PHE A 324 22.05 -5.77 -16.74
C PHE A 324 21.27 -7.07 -16.49
N ALA A 325 21.96 -8.18 -16.21
CA ALA A 325 21.31 -9.45 -15.88
C ALA A 325 20.48 -9.36 -14.59
N ILE A 326 20.95 -8.61 -13.59
CA ILE A 326 20.25 -8.40 -12.32
C ILE A 326 18.98 -7.55 -12.53
N ILE A 327 19.08 -6.44 -13.27
CA ILE A 327 17.97 -5.50 -13.47
C ILE A 327 16.99 -5.89 -14.60
N ARG A 328 17.29 -6.93 -15.39
CA ARG A 328 16.45 -7.36 -16.52
C ARG A 328 14.96 -7.52 -16.17
N PRO A 329 14.56 -8.11 -15.02
CA PRO A 329 13.15 -8.17 -14.64
C PRO A 329 12.54 -6.77 -14.45
N ALA A 330 13.30 -5.81 -13.92
CA ALA A 330 12.85 -4.44 -13.73
C ALA A 330 12.63 -3.71 -15.07
N LEU A 331 13.53 -3.89 -16.04
CA LEU A 331 13.37 -3.30 -17.36
C LEU A 331 12.13 -3.86 -18.09
N LEU A 332 11.90 -5.17 -18.00
CA LEU A 332 10.72 -5.81 -18.57
C LEU A 332 9.43 -5.31 -17.92
N SER A 333 9.44 -5.18 -16.59
CA SER A 333 8.35 -4.59 -15.82
C SER A 333 8.03 -3.15 -16.20
N CYS A 334 9.05 -2.30 -16.32
CA CYS A 334 8.89 -0.92 -16.78
C CYS A 334 8.25 -0.88 -18.17
N GLY A 335 8.69 -1.74 -19.10
CA GLY A 335 8.07 -1.84 -20.42
C GLY A 335 6.60 -2.24 -20.37
N ILE A 336 6.25 -3.28 -19.61
CA ILE A 336 4.86 -3.74 -19.45
C ILE A 336 3.99 -2.64 -18.83
N VAL A 337 4.48 -2.01 -17.76
CA VAL A 337 3.76 -0.93 -17.06
C VAL A 337 3.55 0.27 -17.97
N MET A 338 4.57 0.70 -18.71
CA MET A 338 4.44 1.83 -19.64
C MET A 338 3.40 1.54 -20.73
N VAL A 339 3.43 0.35 -21.34
CA VAL A 339 2.44 -0.03 -22.37
C VAL A 339 1.03 -0.06 -21.77
N PHE A 340 0.87 -0.67 -20.60
CA PHE A 340 -0.41 -0.76 -19.91
C PHE A 340 -0.96 0.62 -19.53
N GLU A 341 -0.16 1.44 -18.83
CA GLU A 341 -0.55 2.77 -18.39
C GLU A 341 -0.88 3.67 -19.59
N THR A 342 -0.04 3.68 -20.63
CA THR A 342 -0.30 4.45 -21.85
C THR A 342 -1.60 4.02 -22.51
N THR A 343 -1.84 2.71 -22.66
CA THR A 343 -3.05 2.18 -23.31
C THR A 343 -4.31 2.56 -22.54
N VAL A 344 -4.31 2.37 -21.22
CA VAL A 344 -5.45 2.70 -20.35
C VAL A 344 -5.68 4.21 -20.31
N CYS A 345 -4.62 5.01 -20.21
CA CYS A 345 -4.71 6.47 -20.21
C CYS A 345 -5.28 7.01 -21.52
N ILE A 346 -4.86 6.48 -22.68
CA ILE A 346 -5.42 6.85 -23.98
C ILE A 346 -6.89 6.45 -24.05
N ALA A 347 -7.23 5.20 -23.74
CA ALA A 347 -8.61 4.71 -23.80
C ALA A 347 -9.56 5.55 -22.93
N LEU A 348 -9.12 5.88 -21.70
CA LEU A 348 -9.89 6.69 -20.77
C LEU A 348 -10.01 8.15 -21.21
N SER A 349 -8.95 8.73 -21.80
CA SER A 349 -8.94 10.12 -22.32
C SER A 349 -9.94 10.33 -23.45
N VAL A 350 -10.10 9.32 -24.33
CA VAL A 350 -10.99 9.42 -25.50
C VAL A 350 -12.45 9.16 -25.14
N HIS A 351 -12.77 8.15 -24.29
CA HIS A 351 -14.17 7.72 -24.10
C HIS A 351 -14.64 7.51 -22.64
N GLY A 352 -13.76 7.52 -21.64
CA GLY A 352 -14.10 6.94 -20.33
C GLY A 352 -14.32 7.93 -19.19
N ILE A 353 -13.48 8.96 -19.08
CA ILE A 353 -13.36 9.70 -17.81
C ILE A 353 -14.57 10.56 -17.50
N GLN A 354 -15.14 11.24 -18.50
CA GLN A 354 -16.26 12.13 -18.25
C GLN A 354 -17.49 11.37 -17.77
N SER A 355 -17.82 10.24 -18.41
CA SER A 355 -18.94 9.38 -18.00
C SER A 355 -18.69 8.71 -16.65
N PHE A 356 -17.46 8.26 -16.38
CA PHE A 356 -17.12 7.65 -15.10
C PHE A 356 -17.11 8.68 -13.95
N ALA A 357 -16.58 9.88 -14.20
CA ALA A 357 -16.59 10.97 -13.24
C ALA A 357 -18.02 11.47 -12.99
N LEU A 358 -18.87 11.57 -14.03
CA LEU A 358 -20.28 11.89 -13.90
C LEU A 358 -21.03 10.86 -13.04
N TYR A 359 -20.75 9.57 -13.25
CA TYR A 359 -21.33 8.48 -12.46
C TYR A 359 -20.97 8.60 -10.97
N LEU A 360 -19.76 9.07 -10.67
CA LEU A 360 -19.26 9.23 -9.30
C LEU A 360 -19.69 10.54 -8.63
N SER A 361 -19.70 11.65 -9.36
CA SER A 361 -19.96 12.99 -8.81
C SER A 361 -21.43 13.41 -8.88
N ALA A 362 -22.22 12.78 -9.76
CA ALA A 362 -23.55 13.26 -10.18
C ALA A 362 -23.58 14.74 -10.64
N SER A 363 -22.41 15.32 -10.97
CA SER A 363 -22.24 16.73 -11.35
C SER A 363 -21.43 16.85 -12.63
N ASN A 364 -21.99 17.56 -13.61
CA ASN A 364 -21.37 17.83 -14.90
C ASN A 364 -20.09 18.67 -14.77
N ASP A 365 -20.07 19.63 -13.85
CA ASP A 365 -18.92 20.53 -13.66
C ASP A 365 -17.72 19.79 -13.10
N VAL A 366 -17.94 18.92 -12.10
CA VAL A 366 -16.89 18.06 -11.54
C VAL A 366 -16.35 17.12 -12.61
N ALA A 367 -17.24 16.51 -13.42
CA ALA A 367 -16.84 15.59 -14.47
C ALA A 367 -15.96 16.26 -15.55
N ALA A 368 -16.30 17.50 -15.94
CA ALA A 368 -15.51 18.29 -16.89
C ALA A 368 -14.13 18.66 -16.34
N VAL A 369 -14.05 19.07 -15.07
CA VAL A 369 -12.78 19.38 -14.41
C VAL A 369 -11.91 18.12 -14.27
N THR A 370 -12.46 16.98 -13.87
CA THR A 370 -11.73 15.70 -13.78
C THR A 370 -11.19 15.27 -15.16
N GLN A 371 -11.98 15.41 -16.23
CA GLN A 371 -11.51 15.12 -17.59
C GLN A 371 -10.37 16.05 -18.00
N ARG A 372 -10.44 17.34 -17.65
CA ARG A 372 -9.37 18.29 -17.93
C ARG A 372 -8.10 17.96 -17.17
N MET A 373 -8.20 17.62 -15.88
CA MET A 373 -7.06 17.16 -15.07
C MET A 373 -6.37 15.96 -15.71
N TRP A 374 -7.15 14.96 -16.13
CA TRP A 374 -6.59 13.78 -16.78
C TRP A 374 -5.88 14.07 -18.11
N LYS A 375 -6.50 14.90 -18.96
CA LYS A 375 -5.90 15.30 -20.24
C LYS A 375 -4.63 16.11 -20.02
N VAL A 376 -4.59 17.01 -19.03
CA VAL A 376 -3.38 17.80 -18.73
C VAL A 376 -2.26 16.93 -18.17
N SER A 377 -2.58 15.96 -17.31
CA SER A 377 -1.57 15.04 -16.79
C SER A 377 -0.91 14.18 -17.86
N PHE A 378 -1.55 13.96 -19.02
CA PHE A 378 -1.04 13.07 -20.07
C PHE A 378 -0.60 13.80 -21.35
N CYS A 379 -1.38 14.76 -21.86
CA CYS A 379 -1.05 15.45 -23.11
C CYS A 379 0.15 16.39 -23.00
N ARG A 380 0.52 16.86 -21.79
CA ARG A 380 1.66 17.76 -21.60
C ARG A 380 3.03 17.07 -21.53
N GLU A 381 3.06 15.74 -21.57
CA GLU A 381 4.32 14.97 -21.60
C GLU A 381 4.87 14.80 -23.02
N ASN A 382 4.07 15.13 -24.05
CA ASN A 382 4.48 15.15 -25.47
C ASN A 382 4.79 16.55 -26.02
N ASP A 383 4.56 17.62 -25.26
CA ASP A 383 4.98 18.98 -25.62
C ASP A 383 6.16 19.39 -24.74
N VAL A 384 7.38 19.12 -25.23
CA VAL A 384 8.63 19.71 -24.72
C VAL A 384 8.60 21.19 -25.07
N SER A 385 7.85 22.00 -24.30
CA SER A 385 7.92 23.47 -24.23
C SER A 385 6.85 24.01 -23.27
N PHE A 386 7.20 24.24 -22.00
CA PHE A 386 7.18 25.58 -21.37
C PHE A 386 7.72 25.51 -19.93
N PRO A 387 8.31 26.61 -19.43
CA PRO A 387 9.27 26.63 -18.35
C PRO A 387 8.60 26.58 -16.98
N VAL A 388 9.41 26.23 -16.00
CA VAL A 388 9.28 26.65 -14.60
C VAL A 388 8.99 28.15 -14.58
N GLY A 389 7.72 28.54 -14.39
CA GLY A 389 7.30 29.92 -14.55
C GLY A 389 5.80 30.13 -14.38
N LEU A 390 5.24 29.75 -13.24
CA LEU A 390 4.01 30.39 -12.76
C LEU A 390 4.39 31.81 -12.34
N HIS A 391 4.32 32.72 -13.31
CA HIS A 391 4.43 34.16 -13.08
C HIS A 391 3.28 34.59 -12.16
N PHE A 392 3.65 34.98 -10.96
CA PHE A 392 2.84 35.79 -10.08
C PHE A 392 2.71 37.19 -10.68
N THR A 393 1.49 37.53 -11.07
CA THR A 393 0.96 38.90 -11.18
C THR A 393 -0.51 38.75 -10.78
N GLY A 394 -1.08 39.35 -9.76
CA GLY A 394 -0.71 40.50 -8.94
C GLY A 394 -2.05 41.17 -8.61
N HIS A 395 -2.48 41.05 -7.35
CA HIS A 395 -3.12 42.08 -6.51
C HIS A 395 -3.75 41.44 -5.27
#